data_AF-A0A0E9XH70-F1
#
_entry.id   AF-A0A0E9XH70-F1
#
_cell.length_a   1.000
_cell.length_b   1.000
_cell.length_c   1.000
_cell.angle_alpha   90.00
_cell.angle_beta   90.00
_cell.angle_gamma   90.00
#
_symmetry.space_group_name_H-M   'P 1'
#
loop_
_entity.id
_entity.type
_entity.pdbx_description
1 polymer ?
#
loop_
_entity_poly.entity_id
_entity_poly.type
_entity_poly.pdbx_seq_one_letter_code
_entity_poly.pdbx_strand_id
1 'polypeptide(L)'
;MVTSCLDYCHSLLASLPACSIQPLQMIQNAAARPVFNLPKFSHVTPLLRSLHWLPVAARIRFKVLTLAHTAANSIADAYLLNMIESYTPARPLHSAAAGQLVPPPIQVNGSRP
;
A
#
# COMPACT_ATOMS: atom_id res chain seq x y z
N MET A 1 -11.42 -0.66 -17.64
CA MET A 1 -10.92 0.53 -16.92
C MET A 1 -11.55 0.55 -15.52
N VAL A 2 -10.87 -0.03 -14.53
CA VAL A 2 -11.31 -0.14 -13.11
C VAL A 2 -10.10 0.08 -12.17
N THR A 3 -8.98 0.58 -12.68
CA THR A 3 -7.74 0.75 -11.91
C THR A 3 -7.74 2.04 -11.08
N SER A 4 -8.27 3.15 -11.62
CA SER A 4 -8.30 4.46 -10.94
C SER A 4 -9.08 4.47 -9.61
N CYS A 5 -10.24 3.82 -9.54
CA CYS A 5 -11.01 3.73 -8.29
C CYS A 5 -10.33 2.82 -7.25
N LEU A 6 -9.66 1.77 -7.71
CA LEU A 6 -8.87 0.89 -6.87
C LEU A 6 -7.66 1.63 -6.29
N ASP A 7 -6.96 2.43 -7.08
CA ASP A 7 -5.75 3.14 -6.65
C ASP A 7 -6.05 4.30 -5.69
N TYR A 8 -7.18 4.99 -5.86
CA TYR A 8 -7.66 5.95 -4.86
C TYR A 8 -7.90 5.27 -3.50
N CYS A 9 -8.57 4.11 -3.52
CA CYS A 9 -8.82 3.34 -2.30
C CYS A 9 -7.51 2.85 -1.66
N HIS A 10 -6.50 2.46 -2.44
CA HIS A 10 -5.20 2.02 -1.89
C HIS A 10 -4.45 3.14 -1.15
N SER A 11 -4.45 4.35 -1.70
CA SER A 11 -3.84 5.51 -1.03
C SER A 11 -4.60 5.90 0.23
N LEU A 12 -5.94 5.87 0.19
CA LEU A 12 -6.76 6.08 1.38
C LEU A 12 -6.44 5.02 2.45
N LEU A 13 -6.40 3.74 2.06
CA LEU A 13 -6.05 2.60 2.92
C LEU A 13 -4.64 2.68 3.51
N ALA A 14 -3.67 3.25 2.78
CA ALA A 14 -2.31 3.45 3.26
C ALA A 14 -2.22 4.46 4.41
N SER A 15 -3.13 5.44 4.43
CA SER A 15 -3.22 6.48 5.47
C SER A 15 -4.14 6.12 6.64
N LEU A 16 -4.77 4.94 6.63
CA LEU A 16 -5.76 4.59 7.65
C LEU A 16 -5.14 4.29 9.03
N PRO A 17 -5.76 4.78 10.11
CA PRO A 17 -5.38 4.39 11.46
C PRO A 17 -5.64 2.88 11.68
N ALA A 18 -4.88 2.27 12.60
CA ALA A 18 -4.99 0.84 12.91
C ALA A 18 -6.44 0.38 13.21
N CYS A 19 -7.28 1.28 13.72
CA CYS A 19 -8.70 1.06 13.99
C CYS A 19 -9.49 0.62 12.74
N SER A 20 -9.13 1.11 11.55
CA SER A 20 -9.80 0.74 10.29
C SER A 20 -9.21 -0.53 9.67
N ILE A 21 -8.00 -0.91 10.05
CA ILE A 21 -7.32 -2.13 9.58
C ILE A 21 -7.85 -3.36 10.34
N GLN A 22 -8.21 -3.20 11.61
CA GLN A 22 -8.66 -4.29 12.46
C GLN A 22 -9.93 -5.02 11.93
N PRO A 23 -11.01 -4.34 11.49
CA PRO A 23 -12.17 -5.01 10.89
C PRO A 23 -11.80 -5.79 9.62
N LEU A 24 -10.94 -5.24 8.78
CA LEU A 24 -10.48 -5.89 7.56
C LEU A 24 -9.67 -7.16 7.87
N GLN A 25 -8.80 -7.10 8.89
CA GLN A 25 -8.07 -8.28 9.35
C GLN A 25 -9.02 -9.35 9.91
N MET A 26 -10.08 -8.95 10.62
CA MET A 26 -11.10 -9.90 11.10
C MET A 26 -11.83 -10.59 9.96
N ILE A 27 -12.22 -9.86 8.92
CA ILE A 27 -12.86 -10.43 7.72
C ILE A 27 -11.91 -11.40 7.02
N GLN A 28 -10.64 -11.01 6.82
CA GLN A 28 -9.63 -11.90 6.24
C GLN A 28 -9.44 -13.17 7.08
N ASN A 29 -9.38 -13.02 8.41
CA ASN A 29 -9.21 -14.14 9.32
C ASN A 29 -10.43 -15.09 9.30
N ALA A 30 -11.63 -14.55 9.17
CA ALA A 30 -12.85 -15.33 9.03
C ALA A 30 -12.87 -16.08 7.69
N ALA A 31 -12.43 -15.46 6.61
CA ALA A 31 -12.38 -16.07 5.27
C ALA A 31 -11.35 -17.21 5.15
N ALA A 32 -10.27 -17.19 5.95
CA ALA A 32 -9.25 -18.25 5.93
C ALA A 32 -9.76 -19.58 6.52
N ARG A 33 -10.77 -19.54 7.41
CA ARG A 33 -11.21 -20.73 8.18
C ARG A 33 -12.04 -21.74 7.37
N PRO A 34 -13.01 -21.32 6.52
CA PRO A 34 -13.75 -22.23 5.66
C PRO A 34 -12.86 -23.03 4.72
N VAL A 35 -11.74 -22.46 4.27
CA VAL A 35 -10.82 -23.13 3.32
C VAL A 35 -10.20 -24.40 3.94
N PHE A 36 -9.99 -24.40 5.26
CA PHE A 36 -9.39 -25.54 5.98
C PHE A 36 -10.42 -26.28 6.86
N ASN A 37 -11.71 -25.94 6.76
CA ASN A 37 -12.77 -26.48 7.63
C ASN A 37 -12.44 -26.42 9.12
N LEU A 38 -11.83 -25.32 9.57
CA LEU A 38 -11.37 -25.19 10.95
C LEU A 38 -12.39 -24.48 11.86
N PRO A 39 -12.38 -24.78 13.17
CA PRO A 39 -13.25 -24.14 14.14
C PRO A 39 -13.00 -22.62 14.24
N LYS A 40 -14.02 -21.88 14.70
CA LYS A 40 -14.06 -20.41 14.76
C LYS A 40 -12.88 -19.78 15.52
N PHE A 41 -12.33 -20.48 16.50
CA PHE A 41 -11.23 -19.99 17.36
C PHE A 41 -9.86 -20.57 16.98
N SER A 42 -9.76 -21.25 15.84
CA SER A 42 -8.48 -21.75 15.33
C SER A 42 -7.47 -20.61 15.10
N HIS A 43 -6.20 -20.94 15.35
CA HIS A 43 -5.09 -20.02 15.17
C HIS A 43 -4.92 -19.69 13.67
N VAL A 44 -5.01 -18.40 13.33
CA VAL A 44 -5.14 -17.97 11.94
C VAL A 44 -3.81 -17.78 11.22
N THR A 45 -2.74 -17.47 11.96
CA THR A 45 -1.39 -17.25 11.40
C THR A 45 -0.87 -18.41 10.54
N PRO A 46 -0.97 -19.69 10.93
CA PRO A 46 -0.55 -20.81 10.08
C PRO A 46 -1.45 -20.94 8.85
N LEU A 47 -2.74 -20.58 8.94
CA LEU A 47 -3.65 -20.59 7.80
C LEU A 47 -3.19 -19.56 6.77
N LEU A 48 -3.00 -18.31 7.20
CA LEU A 48 -2.52 -17.25 6.32
C LEU A 48 -1.22 -17.65 5.63
N ARG A 49 -0.29 -18.33 6.33
CA ARG A 49 0.93 -18.86 5.71
C ARG A 49 0.63 -19.93 4.66
N SER A 50 -0.18 -20.94 4.98
CA SER A 50 -0.55 -22.01 4.04
C SER A 50 -1.30 -21.48 2.80
N LEU A 51 -2.14 -20.44 2.98
CA LEU A 51 -2.83 -19.74 1.90
C LEU A 51 -1.94 -18.77 1.11
N HIS A 52 -0.70 -18.53 1.54
CA HIS A 52 0.17 -17.47 1.02
C HIS A 52 -0.46 -16.07 1.13
N TRP A 53 -1.33 -15.85 2.12
CA TRP A 53 -2.01 -14.58 2.35
C TRP A 53 -1.21 -13.71 3.32
N LEU A 54 -0.81 -12.51 2.86
CA LEU A 54 -0.29 -11.48 3.76
C LEU A 54 -1.39 -10.91 4.67
N PRO A 55 -1.08 -10.57 5.93
CA PRO A 55 -1.94 -9.73 6.77
C PRO A 55 -2.33 -8.43 6.04
N VAL A 56 -3.53 -7.90 6.31
CA VAL A 56 -4.08 -6.74 5.59
C VAL A 56 -3.11 -5.56 5.59
N ALA A 57 -2.51 -5.24 6.74
CA ALA A 57 -1.52 -4.15 6.84
C ALA A 57 -0.31 -4.36 5.92
N ALA A 58 0.21 -5.59 5.84
CA ALA A 58 1.33 -5.91 4.98
C ALA A 58 0.94 -5.88 3.50
N ARG A 59 -0.28 -6.30 3.17
CA ARG A 59 -0.84 -6.22 1.80
C ARG A 59 -0.98 -4.77 1.32
N ILE A 60 -1.44 -3.87 2.17
CA ILE A 60 -1.53 -2.43 1.87
C ILE A 60 -0.12 -1.88 1.56
N ARG A 61 0.86 -2.13 2.44
CA ARG A 61 2.25 -1.67 2.24
C ARG A 61 2.86 -2.22 0.96
N PHE A 62 2.73 -3.52 0.72
CA PHE A 62 3.24 -4.17 -0.47
C PHE A 62 2.66 -3.55 -1.75
N LYS A 63 1.36 -3.22 -1.74
CA LYS A 63 0.69 -2.61 -2.88
C LYS A 63 1.17 -1.19 -3.14
N VAL A 64 1.33 -0.36 -2.10
CA VAL A 64 1.90 0.99 -2.22
C VAL A 64 3.32 0.94 -2.78
N LEU A 65 4.17 0.05 -2.24
CA LEU A 65 5.54 -0.12 -2.71
C LEU A 65 5.59 -0.59 -4.17
N THR A 66 4.69 -1.50 -4.56
CA THR A 66 4.60 -1.98 -5.94
C THR A 66 4.21 -0.84 -6.89
N LEU A 67 3.21 -0.02 -6.51
CA LEU A 67 2.79 1.15 -7.28
C LEU A 67 3.92 2.18 -7.42
N ALA A 68 4.62 2.49 -6.32
CA ALA A 68 5.76 3.40 -6.33
C ALA A 68 6.89 2.88 -7.23
N HIS A 69 7.19 1.58 -7.15
CA HIS A 69 8.18 0.94 -8.01
C HIS A 69 7.78 0.96 -9.49
N THR A 70 6.53 0.65 -9.82
CA THR A 70 6.06 0.68 -11.22
C THR A 70 6.08 2.08 -11.81
N ALA A 71 5.82 3.09 -10.99
CA ALA A 71 5.84 4.48 -11.43
C ALA A 71 7.26 5.05 -11.53
N ALA A 72 8.16 4.68 -10.61
CA ALA A 72 9.58 5.03 -10.70
C ALA A 72 10.27 4.43 -11.94
N ASN A 73 9.81 3.28 -12.41
CA ASN A 73 10.31 2.63 -13.63
C ASN A 73 9.56 3.03 -14.91
N SER A 74 8.67 4.03 -14.85
CA SER A 74 7.91 4.52 -16.01
C SER A 74 7.01 3.48 -16.71
N ILE A 75 6.66 2.40 -16.02
CA ILE A 75 5.74 1.35 -16.50
C ILE A 75 4.28 1.71 -16.14
N ALA A 76 4.09 2.66 -15.24
CA ALA A 76 2.78 3.09 -14.79
C ALA A 76 2.09 4.07 -15.76
N ASP A 77 0.77 4.15 -15.65
CA ASP A 77 -0.05 5.09 -16.43
C ASP A 77 0.44 6.55 -16.27
N ALA A 78 0.34 7.34 -17.34
CA ALA A 78 0.87 8.70 -17.42
C ALA A 78 0.41 9.64 -16.29
N TYR A 79 -0.76 9.39 -15.69
CA TYR A 79 -1.26 10.18 -14.56
C TYR A 79 -0.50 9.91 -13.24
N LEU A 80 0.03 8.70 -13.04
CA LEU A 80 0.86 8.35 -11.88
C LEU A 80 2.28 8.93 -12.01
N LEU A 81 2.81 8.93 -13.23
CA LEU A 81 4.10 9.56 -13.56
C LEU A 81 4.09 11.06 -13.24
N ASN A 82 3.00 11.77 -13.56
CA ASN A 82 2.85 13.20 -13.24
C ASN A 82 2.74 13.50 -11.73
N MET A 83 2.49 12.49 -10.88
CA MET A 83 2.38 12.66 -9.43
C MET A 83 3.70 12.36 -8.71
N ILE A 84 4.69 11.80 -9.40
CA ILE A 84 5.95 11.34 -8.83
C ILE A 84 7.09 12.16 -9.43
N GLU A 85 7.58 13.13 -8.64
CA GLU A 85 8.79 13.87 -8.99
C GLU A 85 10.02 13.06 -8.55
N SER A 86 10.86 12.69 -9.52
CA SER A 86 12.17 12.10 -9.24
C SER A 86 13.07 13.15 -8.60
N TYR A 87 13.74 12.77 -7.50
CA TYR A 87 14.68 13.68 -6.84
C TYR A 87 15.91 13.84 -7.73
N THR A 88 16.08 15.04 -8.29
CA THR A 88 17.30 15.43 -9.00
C THR A 88 18.17 16.28 -8.07
N PRO A 89 19.28 15.76 -7.54
CA PRO A 89 20.14 16.54 -6.66
C PRO A 89 20.85 17.65 -7.44
N ALA A 90 20.91 18.85 -6.88
CA ALA A 90 21.58 20.02 -7.48
C ALA A 90 23.11 19.85 -7.64
N ARG A 91 23.70 18.83 -7.02
CA ARG A 91 25.13 18.49 -7.09
C ARG A 91 25.27 16.96 -7.12
N PRO A 92 26.22 16.38 -7.88
CA PRO A 92 26.41 14.93 -7.92
C PRO A 92 26.74 14.39 -6.52
N LEU A 93 25.84 13.59 -5.97
CA LEU A 93 25.99 12.90 -4.69
C LEU A 93 26.07 11.40 -4.93
N HIS A 94 26.78 10.68 -4.07
CA HIS A 94 26.88 9.21 -4.13
C HIS A 94 25.50 8.52 -3.94
N SER A 95 24.53 9.21 -3.34
CA SER A 95 23.13 8.76 -3.20
C SER A 95 22.25 9.10 -4.41
N ALA A 96 22.74 9.83 -5.41
CA ALA A 96 21.96 10.23 -6.58
C ALA A 96 21.46 9.02 -7.40
N ALA A 97 22.20 7.91 -7.38
CA ALA A 97 21.83 6.67 -8.07
C ALA A 97 20.82 5.79 -7.29
N ALA A 98 20.39 6.20 -6.09
CA ALA A 98 19.52 5.41 -5.23
C ALA A 98 18.01 5.46 -5.61
N GLY A 99 17.64 6.20 -6.65
CA GLY A 99 16.24 6.29 -7.11
C GLY A 99 15.29 6.93 -6.09
N GLN A 100 15.78 7.94 -5.35
CA GLN A 100 14.98 8.62 -4.34
C GLN A 100 13.85 9.45 -4.98
N LEU A 101 12.65 9.37 -4.40
CA LEU A 101 11.50 10.18 -4.80
C LEU A 101 11.39 11.40 -3.89
N VAL A 102 11.00 12.54 -4.45
CA VAL A 102 10.71 13.74 -3.66
C VAL A 102 9.44 13.47 -2.85
N PRO A 103 9.44 13.71 -1.53
CA PRO A 103 8.21 13.64 -0.76
C PRO A 103 7.20 14.66 -1.33
N PRO A 104 5.98 14.23 -1.71
CA PRO A 104 5.00 15.16 -2.26
C PRO A 104 4.67 16.24 -1.23
N PRO A 105 4.40 17.50 -1.65
CA PRO A 105 4.00 18.55 -0.74
C PRO A 105 2.72 18.12 -0.02
N ILE A 106 2.83 17.88 1.30
CA ILE A 106 1.71 17.54 2.15
C ILE A 106 0.82 18.79 2.22
N GLN A 107 -0.22 18.84 1.38
CA GLN A 107 -1.30 19.82 1.52
C GLN A 107 -2.11 19.44 2.76
N VAL A 108 -1.66 19.89 3.93
CA VAL A 108 -2.46 19.88 5.16
C VAL A 108 -3.57 20.91 4.98
N ASN A 109 -4.63 20.54 4.27
CA ASN A 109 -5.87 21.32 4.27
C ASN A 109 -6.60 21.06 5.58
N GLY A 110 -6.18 21.80 6.62
CA GLY A 110 -6.72 21.68 7.97
C GLY A 110 -6.36 22.87 8.84
N SER A 111 -6.57 24.09 8.35
CA SER A 111 -6.53 25.31 9.17
C SER A 111 -7.53 26.30 8.59
N ARG A 112 -8.81 26.10 8.91
CA ARG A 112 -9.79 27.18 8.78
C ARG A 112 -9.83 27.91 10.13
N PRO A 113 -9.72 29.25 10.16
CA PRO A 113 -9.86 30.05 11.38
C PRO A 113 -11.27 29.96 11.98
#